data_AF-A0A2S0M5W3-F1
#
_entry.id   AF-A0A2S0M5W3-F1
#
_cell.length_a   1.000
_cell.length_b   1.000
_cell.length_c   1.000
_cell.angle_alpha   90.00
_cell.angle_beta   90.00
_cell.angle_gamma   90.00
#
_symmetry.space_group_name_H-M   'P 1'
#
loop_
_entity.id
_entity.type
_entity.pdbx_description
1 polymer ?
#
loop_
_entity_poly.entity_id
_entity_poly.type
_entity_poly.pdbx_seq_one_letter_code
_entity_poly.pdbx_strand_id
1 'polypeptide(L)'
;MKIGIKYCGGCNPRYDRSHEVDKLKKRFPQHTFTYEIENTVCDICLLVCGCMTACAEETGLAARKFKKLCTPQQFAAFAKELKDAPQEMPDTKKSIYLGAVATMEKTFTEEDIQQFAKLTGDYGKLHTDAAFAAKYGFGRPVVHGILTGSLLSSIMGTTLPGAGTILMDEQLTFTAPVYAGDTITASIKLVHVEEKKRWYIGKFTGTCKKSDGTVAVEGTIHQLMMKTLFTYCRNIQNNQSLE
;
A
#
# COMPACT_ATOMS: atom_id res chain seq x y z
N MET A 1 3.08 -14.17 -5.68
CA MET A 1 2.24 -13.33 -6.58
C MET A 1 0.98 -14.08 -6.94
N LYS A 2 -0.14 -13.35 -7.05
CA LYS A 2 -1.42 -13.84 -7.59
C LYS A 2 -1.48 -13.51 -9.09
N ILE A 3 -1.53 -14.53 -9.92
CA ILE A 3 -1.51 -14.45 -11.38
C ILE A 3 -2.90 -14.82 -11.91
N GLY A 4 -3.60 -13.85 -12.49
CA GLY A 4 -4.88 -14.08 -13.16
C GLY A 4 -4.68 -14.65 -14.57
N ILE A 5 -5.56 -15.53 -15.02
CA ILE A 5 -5.54 -16.11 -16.37
C ILE A 5 -6.87 -15.81 -17.06
N LYS A 6 -6.82 -15.11 -18.20
CA LYS A 6 -7.95 -14.91 -19.11
C LYS A 6 -7.62 -15.47 -20.48
N TYR A 7 -8.47 -16.35 -21.01
CA TYR A 7 -8.32 -16.80 -22.40
C TYR A 7 -9.09 -15.88 -23.36
N CYS A 8 -8.57 -15.67 -24.56
CA CYS A 8 -9.38 -15.10 -25.63
C CYS A 8 -10.45 -16.13 -26.09
N GLY A 9 -11.68 -15.68 -26.35
CA GLY A 9 -12.80 -16.55 -26.70
C GLY A 9 -12.70 -17.23 -28.07
N GLY A 10 -13.51 -18.29 -28.26
CA GLY A 10 -14.12 -18.83 -29.50
C GLY A 10 -13.30 -19.25 -30.72
N CYS A 11 -12.10 -18.70 -30.95
CA CYS A 11 -11.31 -19.01 -32.14
C CYS A 11 -10.49 -20.28 -31.94
N ASN A 12 -10.31 -21.07 -33.00
CA ASN A 12 -9.45 -22.25 -32.97
C ASN A 12 -7.99 -21.81 -32.69
N PRO A 13 -7.39 -22.22 -31.55
CA PRO A 13 -6.02 -21.83 -31.21
C PRO A 13 -5.02 -22.40 -32.22
N ARG A 14 -4.00 -21.62 -32.59
CA ARG A 14 -2.90 -22.09 -33.46
C ARG A 14 -1.88 -22.97 -32.73
N TYR A 15 -2.00 -23.08 -31.41
CA TYR A 15 -1.15 -23.88 -30.52
C TYR A 15 -1.92 -24.24 -29.25
N ASP A 16 -1.45 -25.25 -28.53
CA ASP A 16 -2.05 -25.67 -27.26
C ASP A 16 -1.70 -24.68 -26.13
N ARG A 17 -2.49 -23.61 -26.06
CA ARG A 17 -2.37 -22.55 -25.07
C ARG A 17 -2.69 -23.02 -23.64
N SER A 18 -3.50 -24.06 -23.48
CA SER A 18 -3.80 -24.65 -22.18
C SER A 18 -2.58 -25.40 -21.64
N HIS A 19 -1.92 -26.17 -22.51
CA HIS A 19 -0.68 -26.86 -22.19
C HIS A 19 0.46 -25.89 -21.82
N GLU A 20 0.58 -24.75 -22.49
CA GLU A 20 1.57 -23.72 -22.12
C GLU A 20 1.28 -23.11 -20.74
N VAL A 21 0.01 -22.87 -20.40
CA VAL A 21 -0.40 -22.44 -19.05
C VAL A 21 -0.08 -23.51 -18.01
N ASP A 22 -0.32 -24.79 -18.30
CA ASP A 22 -0.04 -25.88 -17.37
C ASP A 22 1.48 -26.07 -17.14
N LYS A 23 2.30 -25.91 -18.18
CA LYS A 23 3.77 -25.85 -18.02
C LYS A 23 4.16 -24.72 -17.09
N LEU A 24 3.56 -23.54 -17.25
CA LEU A 24 3.85 -22.39 -16.42
C LEU A 24 3.49 -22.64 -14.94
N LYS A 25 2.29 -23.20 -14.68
CA LYS A 25 1.84 -23.58 -13.32
C LYS A 25 2.76 -24.60 -12.67
N LYS A 26 3.14 -25.66 -13.41
CA LYS A 26 4.05 -26.71 -12.92
C LYS A 26 5.45 -26.17 -12.63
N ARG A 27 5.92 -25.22 -13.43
CA ARG A 27 7.25 -24.61 -13.30
C ARG A 27 7.34 -23.60 -12.15
N PHE A 28 6.23 -22.94 -11.81
CA PHE A 28 6.20 -21.89 -10.78
C PHE A 28 5.11 -22.16 -9.70
N PRO A 29 5.22 -23.27 -8.94
CA PRO A 29 4.22 -23.64 -7.93
C PRO A 29 4.11 -22.66 -6.76
N GLN A 30 5.11 -21.78 -6.56
CA GLN A 30 5.12 -20.73 -5.55
C GLN A 30 4.18 -19.55 -5.86
N HIS A 31 3.56 -19.51 -7.04
CA HIS A 31 2.59 -18.49 -7.41
C HIS A 31 1.16 -19.03 -7.41
N THR A 32 0.21 -18.19 -7.03
CA THR A 32 -1.20 -18.55 -7.05
C THR A 32 -1.80 -18.19 -8.40
N PHE A 33 -2.23 -19.19 -9.17
CA PHE A 33 -2.91 -18.96 -10.45
C PHE A 33 -4.42 -19.02 -10.27
N THR A 34 -5.15 -18.04 -10.77
CA THR A 34 -6.62 -17.99 -10.67
C THR A 34 -7.28 -17.65 -12.00
N TYR A 35 -8.50 -18.18 -12.19
CA TYR A 35 -9.39 -17.81 -13.29
C TYR A 35 -10.48 -16.82 -12.83
N GLU A 36 -10.62 -16.60 -11.52
CA GLU A 36 -11.63 -15.71 -10.92
C GLU A 36 -11.17 -14.24 -10.95
N ILE A 37 -10.91 -13.73 -12.15
CA ILE A 37 -10.24 -12.44 -12.39
C ILE A 37 -11.14 -11.20 -12.29
N GLU A 38 -12.46 -11.37 -12.29
CA GLU A 38 -13.42 -10.25 -12.24
C GLU A 38 -13.60 -9.73 -10.80
N ASN A 39 -13.44 -10.59 -9.79
CA ASN A 39 -13.60 -10.26 -8.37
C ASN A 39 -12.30 -10.34 -7.57
N THR A 40 -11.16 -10.45 -8.27
CA THR A 40 -9.85 -10.62 -7.66
C THR A 40 -8.87 -9.57 -8.17
N VAL A 41 -8.21 -8.87 -7.24
CA VAL A 41 -7.02 -8.07 -7.56
C VAL A 41 -5.82 -9.01 -7.79
N CYS A 42 -5.27 -9.01 -9.00
CA CYS A 42 -4.09 -9.80 -9.38
C CYS A 42 -2.83 -8.92 -9.47
N ASP A 43 -1.66 -9.48 -9.17
CA ASP A 43 -0.37 -8.81 -9.41
C ASP A 43 -0.10 -8.72 -10.92
N ILE A 44 -0.40 -9.79 -11.65
CA ILE A 44 -0.29 -9.87 -13.10
C ILE A 44 -1.53 -10.61 -13.64
N CYS A 45 -2.15 -10.12 -14.71
CA CYS A 45 -3.15 -10.86 -15.48
C CYS A 45 -2.59 -11.26 -16.85
N LEU A 46 -2.62 -12.56 -17.15
CA LEU A 46 -2.22 -13.14 -18.42
C LEU A 46 -3.42 -13.22 -19.35
N LEU A 47 -3.33 -12.50 -20.47
CA LEU A 47 -4.27 -12.59 -21.58
C LEU A 47 -3.75 -13.62 -22.57
N VAL A 48 -4.24 -14.85 -22.44
CA VAL A 48 -3.79 -16.02 -23.20
C VAL A 48 -4.56 -16.13 -24.51
N CYS A 49 -3.89 -15.73 -25.59
CA CYS A 49 -4.45 -15.61 -26.92
C CYS A 49 -4.06 -16.80 -27.80
N GLY A 50 -5.01 -17.36 -28.55
CA GLY A 50 -4.77 -18.47 -29.49
C GLY A 50 -4.20 -18.03 -30.85
N CYS A 51 -4.16 -16.73 -31.12
CA CYS A 51 -3.63 -16.15 -32.36
C CYS A 51 -3.08 -14.73 -32.13
N MET A 52 -2.41 -14.18 -33.16
CA MET A 52 -1.79 -12.85 -33.13
C MET A 52 -2.79 -11.68 -33.11
N THR A 53 -4.08 -11.93 -33.40
CA THR A 53 -5.13 -10.91 -33.30
C THR A 53 -5.28 -10.41 -31.86
N ALA A 54 -4.95 -11.24 -30.87
CA ALA A 54 -4.88 -10.87 -29.45
C ALA A 54 -6.11 -10.11 -28.92
N CYS A 55 -7.32 -10.56 -29.33
CA CYS A 55 -8.60 -9.91 -29.08
C CYS A 55 -9.09 -9.95 -27.62
N ALA A 56 -8.32 -10.53 -26.69
CA ALA A 56 -8.66 -10.45 -25.28
C ALA A 56 -8.45 -9.02 -24.77
N GLU A 57 -9.50 -8.46 -24.17
CA GLU A 57 -9.49 -7.12 -23.59
C GLU A 57 -9.29 -7.13 -22.07
N GLU A 58 -8.75 -6.03 -21.56
CA GLU A 58 -8.43 -5.78 -20.15
C GLU A 58 -9.61 -5.19 -19.36
N THR A 59 -10.64 -4.74 -20.07
CA THR A 59 -11.83 -4.07 -19.52
C THR A 59 -12.48 -4.90 -18.43
N GLY A 60 -12.69 -4.29 -17.26
CA GLY A 60 -13.34 -4.92 -16.09
C GLY A 60 -12.43 -5.81 -15.24
N LEU A 61 -11.12 -5.90 -15.53
CA LEU A 61 -10.18 -6.71 -14.75
C LEU A 61 -9.38 -5.86 -13.77
N ALA A 62 -9.26 -6.33 -12.53
CA ALA A 62 -8.43 -5.70 -11.52
C ALA A 62 -7.03 -6.34 -11.47
N ALA A 63 -6.07 -5.81 -12.24
CA ALA A 63 -4.67 -6.27 -12.17
C ALA A 63 -3.67 -5.12 -12.23
N ARG A 64 -2.55 -5.25 -11.52
CA ARG A 64 -1.47 -4.24 -11.52
C ARG A 64 -0.72 -4.18 -12.84
N LYS A 65 -0.63 -5.31 -13.54
CA LYS A 65 0.03 -5.46 -14.86
C LYS A 65 -0.73 -6.45 -15.73
N PHE A 66 -0.72 -6.21 -17.04
CA PHE A 66 -1.29 -7.10 -18.05
C PHE A 66 -0.20 -7.62 -19.00
N LYS A 67 -0.30 -8.89 -19.40
CA LYS A 67 0.61 -9.51 -20.38
C LYS A 67 -0.19 -10.32 -21.39
N LYS A 68 -0.08 -9.97 -22.67
CA LYS A 68 -0.66 -10.74 -23.77
C LYS A 68 0.31 -11.81 -24.24
N LEU A 69 -0.12 -13.06 -24.22
CA LEU A 69 0.67 -14.22 -24.64
C LEU A 69 -0.04 -14.91 -25.81
N CYS A 70 0.53 -14.76 -27.00
CA CYS A 70 -0.01 -15.23 -28.28
C CYS A 70 0.79 -16.39 -28.88
N THR A 71 2.00 -16.68 -28.39
CA THR A 71 2.89 -17.72 -28.92
C THR A 71 3.65 -18.46 -27.82
N PRO A 72 4.10 -19.71 -28.04
CA PRO A 72 4.96 -20.43 -27.09
C PRO A 72 6.26 -19.67 -26.73
N GLN A 73 6.82 -18.91 -27.67
CA GLN A 73 8.00 -18.08 -27.41
C GLN A 73 7.71 -16.97 -26.40
N GLN A 74 6.51 -16.37 -26.44
CA GLN A 74 6.10 -15.38 -25.45
C GLN A 74 5.86 -16.01 -24.07
N PHE A 75 5.34 -17.25 -24.02
CA PHE A 75 5.29 -18.03 -22.77
C PHE A 75 6.69 -18.32 -22.22
N ALA A 76 7.65 -18.70 -23.07
CA ALA A 76 9.04 -18.92 -22.66
C ALA A 76 9.71 -17.62 -22.18
N ALA A 77 9.49 -16.50 -22.87
CA ALA A 77 9.97 -15.19 -22.47
C ALA A 77 9.36 -14.74 -21.14
N PHE A 78 8.06 -14.95 -20.94
CA PHE A 78 7.39 -14.66 -19.68
C PHE A 78 7.85 -15.59 -18.55
N ALA A 79 8.10 -16.86 -18.82
CA ALA A 79 8.69 -17.78 -17.84
C ALA A 79 10.12 -17.35 -17.45
N LYS A 80 10.90 -16.83 -18.41
CA LYS A 80 12.19 -16.21 -18.12
C LYS A 80 12.01 -14.95 -17.27
N GLU A 81 11.06 -14.09 -17.62
CA GLU A 81 10.69 -12.91 -16.82
C GLU A 81 10.25 -13.29 -15.40
N LEU A 82 9.48 -14.36 -15.19
CA LEU A 82 9.11 -14.83 -13.84
C LEU A 82 10.28 -15.42 -13.06
N LYS A 83 11.25 -16.01 -13.77
CA LYS A 83 12.47 -16.56 -13.16
C LYS A 83 13.46 -15.45 -12.77
N ASP A 84 13.61 -14.47 -13.65
CA ASP A 84 14.57 -13.36 -13.54
C ASP A 84 13.96 -12.15 -12.81
N ALA A 85 12.62 -12.09 -12.70
CA ALA A 85 11.94 -11.14 -11.83
C ALA A 85 12.53 -11.32 -10.43
N PRO A 86 12.84 -10.20 -9.75
CA PRO A 86 13.11 -10.28 -8.32
C PRO A 86 11.91 -11.02 -7.73
N GLN A 87 12.14 -12.22 -7.19
CA GLN A 87 11.12 -12.82 -6.38
C GLN A 87 10.91 -11.84 -5.25
N GLU A 88 9.76 -11.17 -5.18
CA GLU A 88 9.33 -10.55 -3.94
C GLU A 88 9.04 -11.70 -2.96
N MET A 89 10.13 -12.27 -2.44
CA MET A 89 10.17 -12.94 -1.16
C MET A 89 10.52 -11.86 -0.15
N PRO A 90 9.83 -11.78 1.00
CA PRO A 90 10.29 -10.99 2.13
C PRO A 90 11.46 -11.74 2.80
N ASP A 91 12.56 -11.96 2.08
CA ASP A 91 13.65 -12.86 2.54
C ASP A 91 14.82 -12.14 3.19
N THR A 92 14.75 -10.81 3.31
CA THR A 92 15.48 -10.11 4.35
C THR A 92 14.48 -9.51 5.30
N LYS A 93 14.44 -10.04 6.52
CA LYS A 93 13.69 -9.42 7.61
C LYS A 93 14.09 -7.94 7.67
N LYS A 94 13.11 -7.06 7.65
CA LYS A 94 13.37 -5.63 7.74
C LYS A 94 13.90 -5.30 9.13
N SER A 95 15.05 -4.66 9.18
CA SER A 95 15.65 -4.22 10.44
C SER A 95 14.93 -2.96 10.93
N ILE A 96 14.52 -2.97 12.20
CA ILE A 96 13.94 -1.82 12.89
C ILE A 96 14.83 -1.41 14.04
N TYR A 97 14.95 -0.10 14.26
CA TYR A 97 15.84 0.50 15.25
C TYR A 97 15.05 1.52 16.07
N LEU A 98 15.28 1.55 17.39
CA LEU A 98 14.73 2.62 18.21
C LEU A 98 15.21 3.97 17.71
N GLY A 99 14.32 4.96 17.74
CA GLY A 99 14.60 6.30 17.24
C GLY A 99 14.50 6.45 15.73
N ALA A 100 14.26 5.38 14.97
CA ALA A 100 14.00 5.49 13.53
C ALA A 100 12.82 6.44 13.27
N VAL A 101 12.98 7.30 12.26
CA VAL A 101 12.00 8.31 11.85
C VAL A 101 11.68 8.11 10.38
N ALA A 102 10.42 8.34 10.02
CA ALA A 102 10.00 8.44 8.63
C ALA A 102 8.97 9.56 8.49
N THR A 103 8.98 10.21 7.32
CA THR A 103 8.12 11.34 7.02
C THR A 103 7.46 11.18 5.66
N MET A 104 6.33 11.82 5.46
CA MET A 104 5.75 12.05 4.14
C MET A 104 5.02 13.39 4.09
N GLU A 105 4.86 13.92 2.90
CA GLU A 105 4.13 15.17 2.67
C GLU A 105 2.94 14.93 1.77
N LYS A 106 1.82 15.60 2.07
CA LYS A 106 0.64 15.64 1.21
C LYS A 106 -0.01 17.02 1.28
N THR A 107 -0.31 17.58 0.11
CA THR A 107 -1.24 18.71 0.00
C THR A 107 -2.66 18.17 -0.10
N PHE A 108 -3.53 18.55 0.83
CA PHE A 108 -4.94 18.15 0.78
C PHE A 108 -5.71 19.01 -0.22
N THR A 109 -6.58 18.38 -0.99
CA THR A 109 -7.45 19.05 -1.97
C THR A 109 -8.91 18.90 -1.57
N GLU A 110 -9.79 19.69 -2.19
CA GLU A 110 -11.24 19.51 -2.02
C GLU A 110 -11.69 18.12 -2.50
N GLU A 111 -11.07 17.60 -3.56
CA GLU A 111 -11.31 16.25 -4.07
C GLU A 111 -11.00 15.18 -3.02
N ASP A 112 -9.89 15.31 -2.26
CA ASP A 112 -9.57 14.39 -1.16
C ASP A 112 -10.67 14.37 -0.09
N ILE A 113 -11.23 15.54 0.25
CA ILE A 113 -12.32 15.66 1.23
C ILE A 113 -13.57 14.94 0.71
N GLN A 114 -13.94 15.16 -0.55
CA GLN A 114 -15.11 14.53 -1.16
C GLN A 114 -14.94 13.01 -1.31
N GLN A 115 -13.77 12.55 -1.74
CA GLN A 115 -13.46 11.13 -1.84
C GLN A 115 -13.48 10.44 -0.47
N PHE A 116 -12.95 11.11 0.56
CA PHE A 116 -12.97 10.57 1.92
C PHE A 116 -14.39 10.51 2.51
N ALA A 117 -15.20 11.57 2.31
CA ALA A 117 -16.61 11.56 2.69
C ALA A 117 -17.37 10.43 1.98
N LYS A 118 -17.10 10.21 0.69
CA LYS A 118 -17.69 9.11 -0.08
C LYS A 118 -17.25 7.74 0.42
N LEU A 119 -15.97 7.56 0.73
CA LEU A 119 -15.41 6.30 1.20
C LEU A 119 -15.95 5.93 2.58
N THR A 120 -16.06 6.90 3.49
CA THR A 120 -16.40 6.68 4.90
C THR A 120 -17.89 6.85 5.21
N GLY A 121 -18.63 7.55 4.34
CA GLY A 121 -20.00 8.00 4.62
C GLY A 121 -20.07 9.26 5.48
N ASP A 122 -18.94 9.85 5.89
CA ASP A 122 -18.92 11.08 6.70
C ASP A 122 -19.08 12.34 5.83
N TYR A 123 -20.35 12.67 5.57
CA TYR A 123 -20.76 13.90 4.89
C TYR A 123 -21.05 15.06 5.85
N GLY A 124 -20.45 15.06 7.05
CA GLY A 124 -20.63 16.14 8.03
C GLY A 124 -20.46 17.53 7.40
N LYS A 125 -21.40 18.45 7.67
CA LYS A 125 -21.48 19.75 6.99
C LYS A 125 -20.25 20.65 7.16
N LEU A 126 -19.48 20.45 8.23
CA LEU A 126 -18.20 21.15 8.42
C LEU A 126 -17.16 20.77 7.35
N HIS A 127 -17.31 19.63 6.70
CA HIS A 127 -16.41 19.13 5.66
C HIS A 127 -16.95 19.36 4.25
N THR A 128 -18.27 19.52 4.08
CA THR A 128 -18.92 19.45 2.75
C THR A 128 -19.71 20.71 2.37
N ASP A 129 -20.01 21.61 3.31
CA ASP A 129 -20.84 22.79 3.07
C ASP A 129 -20.08 24.07 3.48
N ALA A 130 -19.71 24.87 2.47
CA ALA A 130 -18.95 26.10 2.68
C ALA A 130 -19.73 27.16 3.48
N ALA A 131 -21.03 27.30 3.24
CA ALA A 131 -21.86 28.27 3.95
C ALA A 131 -22.03 27.87 5.42
N PHE A 132 -22.19 26.57 5.69
CA PHE A 132 -22.24 26.04 7.05
C PHE A 132 -20.91 26.26 7.77
N ALA A 133 -19.78 25.86 7.17
CA ALA A 133 -18.47 26.03 7.78
C ALA A 133 -18.15 27.51 8.08
N ALA A 134 -18.47 28.42 7.16
CA ALA A 134 -18.31 29.86 7.36
C ALA A 134 -19.17 30.38 8.52
N LYS A 135 -20.45 29.99 8.56
CA LYS A 135 -21.39 30.39 9.63
C LYS A 135 -20.92 29.99 11.03
N TYR A 136 -20.24 28.86 11.15
CA TYR A 136 -19.77 28.33 12.44
C TYR A 136 -18.28 28.61 12.72
N GLY A 137 -17.71 29.65 12.10
CA GLY A 137 -16.40 30.19 12.49
C GLY A 137 -15.18 29.47 11.91
N PHE A 138 -15.37 28.50 11.00
CA PHE A 138 -14.27 27.82 10.32
C PHE A 138 -13.84 28.52 9.01
N GLY A 139 -14.66 29.45 8.52
CA GLY A 139 -14.44 30.23 7.29
C GLY A 139 -14.68 29.44 6.00
N ARG A 140 -14.25 28.18 5.94
CA ARG A 140 -14.43 27.27 4.79
C ARG A 140 -14.40 25.80 5.27
N PRO A 141 -14.76 24.83 4.41
CA PRO A 141 -14.80 23.43 4.82
C PRO A 141 -13.45 22.92 5.32
N VAL A 142 -13.48 22.20 6.44
CA VAL A 142 -12.30 21.65 7.12
C VAL A 142 -12.05 20.24 6.58
N VAL A 143 -10.79 19.84 6.43
CA VAL A 143 -10.42 18.45 6.14
C VAL A 143 -10.77 17.57 7.35
N HIS A 144 -11.32 16.37 7.12
CA HIS A 144 -11.58 15.43 8.22
C HIS A 144 -10.31 15.19 9.04
N GLY A 145 -10.41 15.28 10.37
CA GLY A 145 -9.25 15.05 11.25
C GLY A 145 -8.62 13.68 11.01
N ILE A 146 -9.45 12.65 10.90
CA ILE A 146 -9.01 11.27 10.62
C ILE A 146 -8.31 11.15 9.26
N LEU A 147 -8.77 11.88 8.23
CA LEU A 147 -8.06 11.92 6.93
C LEU A 147 -6.64 12.47 7.10
N THR A 148 -6.46 13.54 7.88
CA THR A 148 -5.12 14.08 8.19
C THR A 148 -4.29 13.08 9.00
N GLY A 149 -4.88 12.45 10.03
CA GLY A 149 -4.22 11.44 10.86
C GLY A 149 -3.82 10.18 10.09
N SER A 150 -4.57 9.82 9.05
CA SER A 150 -4.31 8.65 8.20
C SER A 150 -2.93 8.67 7.52
N LEU A 151 -2.29 9.84 7.41
CA LEU A 151 -0.91 9.95 6.93
C LEU A 151 0.08 9.22 7.83
N LEU A 152 -0.12 9.23 9.16
CA LEU A 152 0.70 8.48 10.11
C LEU A 152 0.58 6.98 9.85
N SER A 153 -0.66 6.49 9.71
CA SER A 153 -0.96 5.12 9.29
C SER A 153 -0.30 4.76 7.95
N SER A 154 -0.37 5.66 6.98
CA SER A 154 0.23 5.48 5.65
C SER A 154 1.75 5.32 5.72
N ILE A 155 2.45 6.17 6.47
CA ILE A 155 3.90 6.02 6.67
C ILE A 155 4.20 4.69 7.33
N MET A 156 3.44 4.31 8.36
CA MET A 156 3.73 3.07 9.07
C MET A 156 3.49 1.82 8.25
N GLY A 157 2.42 1.78 7.45
CA GLY A 157 2.09 0.64 6.59
C GLY A 157 2.97 0.52 5.35
N THR A 158 3.61 1.60 4.90
CA THR A 158 4.39 1.60 3.64
C THR A 158 5.90 1.77 3.84
N THR A 159 6.33 2.52 4.85
CA THR A 159 7.70 3.01 5.00
C THR A 159 8.36 2.55 6.29
N LEU A 160 7.78 2.83 7.47
CA LEU A 160 8.39 2.51 8.77
C LEU A 160 7.33 2.09 9.80
N PRO A 161 7.18 0.79 10.12
CA PRO A 161 8.03 -0.32 9.69
C PRO A 161 7.81 -0.72 8.22
N GLY A 162 6.66 -0.42 7.62
CA GLY A 162 6.31 -0.80 6.25
C GLY A 162 5.56 -2.13 6.17
N ALA A 163 5.50 -2.71 4.97
CA ALA A 163 4.69 -3.87 4.67
C ALA A 163 4.87 -5.02 5.70
N GLY A 164 3.76 -5.58 6.16
CA GLY A 164 3.74 -6.66 7.16
C GLY A 164 3.40 -6.24 8.58
N THR A 165 3.01 -4.97 8.79
CA THR A 165 2.52 -4.44 10.06
C THR A 165 1.00 -4.54 10.19
N ILE A 166 0.51 -4.60 11.42
CA ILE A 166 -0.91 -4.43 11.74
C ILE A 166 -1.05 -3.31 12.77
N LEU A 167 -1.91 -2.33 12.48
CA LEU A 167 -2.29 -1.28 13.44
C LEU A 167 -3.10 -1.90 14.59
N MET A 168 -2.65 -1.69 15.83
CA MET A 168 -3.32 -2.24 17.02
C MET A 168 -4.23 -1.19 17.66
N ASP A 169 -3.66 -0.03 17.95
CA ASP A 169 -4.37 1.12 18.50
C ASP A 169 -3.66 2.41 18.13
N GLU A 170 -4.42 3.49 18.15
CA GLU A 170 -3.94 4.83 17.87
C GLU A 170 -4.71 5.82 18.74
N GLN A 171 -3.98 6.73 19.39
CA GLN A 171 -4.52 7.82 20.18
C GLN A 171 -4.06 9.14 19.55
N LEU A 172 -5.00 9.89 18.98
CA LEU A 172 -4.75 11.15 18.29
C LEU A 172 -5.39 12.33 19.01
N THR A 173 -4.69 13.45 19.00
CA THR A 173 -5.20 14.77 19.38
C THR A 173 -5.20 15.66 18.14
N PHE A 174 -6.36 16.27 17.83
CA PHE A 174 -6.55 17.19 16.71
C PHE A 174 -6.48 18.62 17.21
N THR A 175 -5.31 19.23 17.12
CA THR A 175 -4.96 20.51 17.76
C THR A 175 -5.25 21.73 16.90
N ALA A 176 -5.32 21.59 15.57
CA ALA A 176 -5.65 22.67 14.65
C ALA A 176 -6.39 22.17 13.40
N PRO A 177 -7.29 22.97 12.80
CA PRO A 177 -7.97 22.61 11.57
C PRO A 177 -7.00 22.61 10.38
N VAL A 178 -7.19 21.64 9.48
CA VAL A 178 -6.53 21.55 8.18
C VAL A 178 -7.54 21.87 7.10
N TYR A 179 -7.09 22.55 6.06
CA TYR A 179 -7.95 22.96 4.96
C TYR A 179 -7.40 22.51 3.60
N ALA A 180 -8.26 22.48 2.59
CA ALA A 180 -7.81 22.29 1.22
C ALA A 180 -6.75 23.35 0.83
N GLY A 181 -5.70 22.93 0.16
CA GLY A 181 -4.51 23.72 -0.15
C GLY A 181 -3.41 23.67 0.91
N ASP A 182 -3.70 23.22 2.14
CA ASP A 182 -2.65 23.05 3.15
C ASP A 182 -1.76 21.84 2.78
N THR A 183 -0.44 22.06 2.79
CA THR A 183 0.56 20.99 2.75
C THR A 183 0.87 20.53 4.17
N ILE A 184 0.74 19.23 4.40
CA ILE A 184 0.96 18.58 5.68
C ILE A 184 2.19 17.68 5.60
N THR A 185 3.15 17.91 6.49
CA THR A 185 4.29 17.03 6.74
C THR A 185 3.95 16.12 7.91
N ALA A 186 3.69 14.85 7.62
CA ALA A 186 3.51 13.81 8.61
C ALA A 186 4.86 13.18 8.98
N SER A 187 5.06 12.88 10.25
CA SER A 187 6.27 12.27 10.78
C SER A 187 5.92 11.25 11.85
N ILE A 188 6.61 10.12 11.85
CA ILE A 188 6.53 9.10 12.91
C ILE A 188 7.92 8.80 13.46
N LYS A 189 8.00 8.38 14.72
CA LYS A 189 9.23 7.93 15.35
C LYS A 189 8.96 6.68 16.18
N LEU A 190 9.76 5.63 15.99
CA LEU A 190 9.72 4.44 16.85
C LEU A 190 10.36 4.77 18.20
N VAL A 191 9.58 4.74 19.28
CA VAL A 191 10.04 5.15 20.62
C VAL A 191 10.17 3.99 21.60
N HIS A 192 9.47 2.88 21.36
CA HIS A 192 9.58 1.68 22.20
C HIS A 192 9.26 0.43 21.39
N VAL A 193 9.89 -0.70 21.73
CA VAL A 193 9.61 -2.01 21.15
C VAL A 193 9.46 -3.02 22.28
N GLU A 194 8.25 -3.56 22.42
CA GLU A 194 7.99 -4.71 23.28
C GLU A 194 8.15 -6.00 22.47
N GLU A 195 8.89 -6.97 23.00
CA GLU A 195 9.06 -8.27 22.36
C GLU A 195 8.08 -9.31 22.91
N LYS A 196 7.30 -9.94 22.03
CA LYS A 196 6.46 -11.10 22.33
C LYS A 196 7.07 -12.37 21.72
N LYS A 197 6.44 -13.53 21.97
CA LYS A 197 6.93 -14.83 21.46
C LYS A 197 7.05 -14.85 19.92
N ARG A 198 6.04 -14.35 19.20
CA ARG A 198 5.92 -14.45 17.73
C ARG A 198 6.01 -13.10 16.98
N TRP A 199 5.83 -11.98 17.66
CA TRP A 199 5.82 -10.64 17.09
C TRP A 199 6.47 -9.63 18.04
N TYR A 200 6.71 -8.43 17.54
CA TYR A 200 7.01 -7.24 18.33
C TYR A 200 5.77 -6.34 18.37
N ILE A 201 5.67 -5.53 19.42
CA ILE A 201 4.75 -4.38 19.49
C ILE A 201 5.61 -3.13 19.51
N GLY A 202 5.56 -2.34 18.43
CA GLY A 202 6.24 -1.06 18.34
C GLY A 202 5.30 0.06 18.77
N LYS A 203 5.78 0.92 19.67
CA LYS A 203 5.14 2.19 20.02
C LYS A 203 5.79 3.30 19.24
N PHE A 204 4.96 4.10 18.58
CA PHE A 204 5.36 5.25 17.78
C PHE A 204 4.77 6.53 18.34
N THR A 205 5.51 7.62 18.24
CA THR A 205 4.96 8.99 18.36
C THR A 205 4.84 9.58 16.97
N GLY A 206 3.73 10.23 16.66
CA GLY A 206 3.47 10.81 15.35
C GLY A 206 3.00 12.26 15.43
N THR A 207 3.31 13.04 14.40
CA THR A 207 2.82 14.42 14.22
C THR A 207 2.51 14.71 12.76
N CYS A 208 1.43 15.45 12.50
CA CYS A 208 1.14 16.08 11.22
C CYS A 208 1.24 17.60 11.39
N LYS A 209 2.16 18.23 10.68
CA LYS A 209 2.44 19.67 10.77
C LYS A 209 2.11 20.38 9.46
N LYS A 210 1.56 21.58 9.56
CA LYS A 210 1.41 22.51 8.43
C LYS A 210 2.76 23.12 8.06
N SER A 211 2.85 23.73 6.87
CA SER A 211 4.06 24.41 6.39
C SER A 211 4.54 25.56 7.30
N ASP A 212 3.65 26.17 8.08
CA ASP A 212 3.99 27.20 9.07
C ASP A 212 4.50 26.64 10.41
N GLY A 213 4.60 25.31 10.53
CA GLY A 213 5.06 24.62 11.74
C GLY A 213 3.94 24.29 12.73
N THR A 214 2.70 24.76 12.50
CA THR A 214 1.55 24.43 13.35
C THR A 214 1.32 22.92 13.36
N VAL A 215 1.29 22.32 14.55
CA VAL A 215 0.88 20.93 14.72
C VAL A 215 -0.63 20.89 14.53
N ALA A 216 -1.10 20.07 13.58
CA ALA A 216 -2.52 19.84 13.37
C ALA A 216 -2.97 18.56 14.07
N VAL A 217 -2.14 17.52 14.00
CA VAL A 217 -2.38 16.23 14.65
C VAL A 217 -1.13 15.79 15.38
N GLU A 218 -1.28 15.25 16.57
CA GLU A 218 -0.23 14.52 17.27
C GLU A 218 -0.80 13.29 17.95
N GLY A 219 0.04 12.28 18.18
CA GLY A 219 -0.46 11.06 18.79
C GLY A 219 0.56 9.99 19.07
N THR A 220 0.06 8.93 19.68
CA THR A 220 0.77 7.68 19.95
C THR A 220 0.09 6.53 19.23
N ILE A 221 0.88 5.66 18.61
CA ILE A 221 0.38 4.54 17.80
C ILE A 221 1.11 3.27 18.20
N HIS A 222 0.38 2.16 18.34
CA HIS A 222 0.97 0.83 18.48
C HIS A 222 0.75 -0.02 17.23
N GLN A 223 1.82 -0.69 16.80
CA GLN A 223 1.77 -1.64 15.70
C GLN A 223 2.39 -2.98 16.05
N LEU A 224 1.73 -4.03 15.57
CA LEU A 224 2.26 -5.39 15.57
C LEU A 224 3.20 -5.57 14.38
N MET A 225 4.38 -6.15 14.63
CA MET A 225 5.37 -6.51 13.62
C MET A 225 5.77 -7.98 13.76
N MET A 226 5.52 -8.81 12.74
CA MET A 226 5.84 -10.23 12.79
C MET A 226 7.36 -10.49 12.82
N LYS A 227 7.85 -11.36 13.72
CA LYS A 227 9.29 -11.71 13.77
C LYS A 227 9.79 -12.44 12.53
N THR A 228 8.89 -12.99 11.73
CA THR A 228 9.19 -13.57 10.43
C THR A 228 9.48 -12.52 9.36
N LEU A 229 9.00 -11.29 9.54
CA LEU A 229 9.14 -10.17 8.60
C LEU A 229 10.09 -9.08 9.10
N PHE A 230 10.30 -8.98 10.43
CA PHE A 230 11.07 -7.92 11.06
C PHE A 230 12.14 -8.47 12.02
N THR A 231 13.25 -7.74 12.11
CA THR A 231 14.30 -7.95 13.11
C THR A 231 14.48 -6.66 13.90
N TYR A 232 14.32 -6.73 15.23
CA TYR A 232 14.61 -5.58 16.08
C TYR A 232 16.09 -5.55 16.46
N CYS A 233 16.79 -4.49 16.04
CA CYS A 233 18.21 -4.30 16.29
C CYS A 233 18.40 -3.40 17.52
N ARG A 234 18.79 -4.01 18.65
CA ARG A 234 18.88 -3.34 19.97
C ARG A 234 20.07 -2.39 20.14
N ASN A 235 21.09 -2.45 19.28
CA ASN A 235 22.35 -1.72 19.44
C ASN A 235 22.73 -0.93 18.19
N ILE A 236 22.47 0.39 18.20
CA ILE A 236 23.33 1.38 17.52
C ILE A 236 23.71 2.45 18.57
N GLN A 237 24.39 1.99 19.61
CA GLN A 237 25.27 2.82 20.44
C GLN A 237 26.51 1.96 20.68
N ASN A 238 27.51 2.13 19.81
CA ASN A 238 28.93 1.74 19.93
C ASN A 238 29.53 1.43 18.54
N ASN A 239 29.67 2.46 17.70
CA ASN A 239 30.77 2.54 16.73
C ASN A 239 30.90 3.96 16.15
N GLN A 240 31.28 4.91 17.02
CA GLN A 240 31.99 6.12 16.61
C GLN A 240 33.20 6.28 17.54
N SER A 241 34.23 5.49 17.25
CA SER A 241 35.63 5.73 17.59
C SER A 241 36.47 4.79 16.74
N LEU A 242 37.56 5.30 16.15
CA LEU A 242 38.40 4.80 15.03
C LEU A 242 37.95 5.45 13.71
N GLU A 243 38.55 6.51 13.18
CA GLU A 243 39.91 7.08 13.29
C GLU A 243 39.87 8.62 13.41
#